data_AF-A0A423NYC6-F1
#
_entry.id   AF-A0A423NYC6-F1
#
_cell.length_a   1.000
_cell.length_b   1.000
_cell.length_c   1.000
_cell.angle_alpha   90.00
_cell.angle_beta   90.00
_cell.angle_gamma   90.00
#
_symmetry.space_group_name_H-M   'P 1'
#
loop_
_entity.id
_entity.type
_entity.pdbx_description
1 polymer ?
#
loop_
_entity_poly.entity_id
_entity_poly.type
_entity_poly.pdbx_seq_one_letter_code
_entity_poly.pdbx_strand_id
1 'polypeptide(L)'
;MKLKIPAGVLVSLAMMSTAYAATCPTISITHSLENEDATFTSARLQDKNSDDSVVICRYDGKDDLGVSSGYRNGTPIKATGTGWVDRNGNPSDDCAAADGDAKKCSFEEKKE
;
A
#
# COMPACT_ATOMS: atom_id res chain seq x y z
N MET A 1 51.36 17.76 33.06
CA MET A 1 50.36 16.67 32.99
C MET A 1 49.69 16.71 31.62
N LYS A 2 49.71 15.61 30.85
CA LYS A 2 49.12 15.52 29.51
C LYS A 2 47.67 15.01 29.62
N LEU A 3 46.69 15.83 29.24
CA LEU A 3 45.28 15.47 29.19
C LEU A 3 45.04 14.43 28.07
N LYS A 4 44.39 13.31 28.41
CA LYS A 4 43.92 12.30 27.44
C LYS A 4 42.48 12.62 27.07
N ILE A 5 42.21 12.83 25.78
CA ILE A 5 40.86 13.04 25.23
C ILE A 5 40.19 11.67 25.12
N PRO A 6 39.08 11.38 25.83
CA PRO A 6 38.35 10.14 25.63
C PRO A 6 37.61 10.19 24.29
N ALA A 7 37.81 9.16 23.47
CA ALA A 7 37.09 8.96 22.22
C ALA A 7 35.59 8.88 22.49
N GLY A 8 34.85 9.89 22.03
CA GLY A 8 33.39 9.93 22.10
C GLY A 8 32.79 8.83 21.24
N VAL A 9 31.93 8.02 21.85
CA VAL A 9 31.12 7.00 21.18
C VAL A 9 30.16 7.71 20.22
N LEU A 10 30.40 7.60 18.92
CA LEU A 10 29.41 7.90 17.88
C LEU A 10 28.31 6.84 17.98
N VAL A 11 27.22 7.16 18.69
CA VAL A 11 25.98 6.39 18.61
C VAL A 11 25.32 6.75 17.28
N SER A 12 25.61 5.97 16.24
CA SER A 12 24.89 6.01 14.97
C SER A 12 23.48 5.48 15.19
N LEU A 13 22.51 6.40 15.28
CA LEU A 13 21.09 6.08 15.32
C LEU A 13 20.67 5.60 13.92
N ALA A 14 20.85 4.31 13.64
CA ALA A 14 20.35 3.69 12.42
C ALA A 14 18.82 3.69 12.48
N MET A 15 18.18 4.68 11.83
CA MET A 15 16.75 4.65 11.56
C MET A 15 16.50 3.47 10.61
N MET A 16 16.16 2.32 11.17
CA MET A 16 15.72 1.16 10.38
C MET A 16 14.35 1.50 9.81
N SER A 17 14.34 2.12 8.63
CA SER A 17 13.14 2.34 7.83
C SER A 17 12.61 1.00 7.33
N THR A 18 11.93 0.27 8.21
CA THR A 18 11.02 -0.81 7.83
C THR A 18 9.94 -0.15 6.99
N ALA A 19 10.12 -0.14 5.67
CA ALA A 19 9.04 0.18 4.75
C ALA A 19 8.03 -0.96 4.92
N TYR A 20 7.02 -0.72 5.75
CA TYR A 20 5.90 -1.64 5.86
C TYR A 20 5.21 -1.62 4.49
N ALA A 21 4.98 -2.80 3.91
CA ALA A 21 4.16 -2.91 2.73
C ALA A 21 2.75 -2.37 3.08
N ALA A 22 2.36 -1.31 2.39
CA ALA A 22 1.06 -0.69 2.53
C ALA A 22 -0.02 -1.56 1.89
N THR A 23 -1.21 -1.51 2.45
CA THR A 23 -2.41 -2.17 1.91
C THR A 23 -3.52 -1.16 1.72
N CYS A 24 -4.44 -1.47 0.82
CA CYS A 24 -5.68 -0.72 0.68
C CYS A 24 -6.41 -0.62 2.04
N PRO A 25 -6.93 0.57 2.42
CA PRO A 25 -7.60 0.76 3.70
C PRO A 25 -8.93 -0.02 3.75
N THR A 26 -9.44 -0.25 4.95
CA THR A 26 -10.85 -0.64 5.12
C THR A 26 -11.72 0.60 4.95
N ILE A 27 -12.82 0.47 4.21
CA ILE A 27 -13.79 1.53 3.99
C ILE A 27 -15.11 1.13 4.65
N SER A 28 -15.57 1.94 5.60
CA SER A 28 -16.90 1.80 6.20
C SER A 28 -17.83 2.88 5.66
N ILE A 29 -19.06 2.50 5.33
CA ILE A 29 -20.08 3.38 4.77
C ILE A 29 -21.23 3.47 5.77
N THR A 30 -21.59 4.70 6.14
CA THR A 30 -22.72 4.98 7.02
C THR A 30 -23.93 5.39 6.20
N HIS A 31 -25.00 4.61 6.31
CA HIS A 31 -26.32 4.91 5.78
C HIS A 31 -27.20 5.49 6.89
N SER A 32 -28.37 6.01 6.53
CA SER A 32 -29.28 6.65 7.49
C SER A 32 -29.75 5.73 8.62
N LEU A 33 -29.76 4.41 8.41
CA LEU A 33 -30.29 3.43 9.38
C LEU A 33 -29.30 2.30 9.71
N GLU A 34 -28.20 2.17 8.97
CA GLU A 34 -27.27 1.06 9.09
C GLU A 34 -25.85 1.44 8.67
N ASN A 35 -24.87 0.64 9.08
CA ASN A 35 -23.50 0.76 8.62
C ASN A 35 -23.11 -0.51 7.87
N GLU A 36 -22.14 -0.39 6.97
CA GLU A 36 -21.52 -1.51 6.29
C GLU A 36 -20.03 -1.28 6.11
N ASP A 37 -19.28 -2.39 6.04
CA ASP A 37 -17.90 -2.37 5.58
C ASP A 37 -17.88 -2.81 4.13
N ALA A 38 -17.35 -1.96 3.25
CA ALA A 38 -17.23 -2.26 1.84
C ALA A 38 -16.21 -3.39 1.64
N THR A 39 -16.55 -4.35 0.79
CA THR A 39 -15.70 -5.49 0.47
C THR A 39 -14.66 -5.08 -0.55
N PHE A 40 -13.38 -5.21 -0.21
CA PHE A 40 -12.29 -4.96 -1.16
C PHE A 40 -12.39 -5.94 -2.35
N THR A 41 -12.15 -5.45 -3.57
CA THR A 41 -12.23 -6.29 -4.78
C THR A 41 -10.93 -6.32 -5.55
N SER A 42 -10.33 -5.14 -5.75
CA SER A 42 -9.16 -4.99 -6.61
C SER A 42 -8.37 -3.73 -6.31
N ALA A 43 -7.13 -3.71 -6.76
CA ALA A 43 -6.30 -2.51 -6.77
C ALA A 43 -5.62 -2.34 -8.14
N ARG A 44 -5.30 -1.11 -8.51
CA ARG A 44 -4.49 -0.79 -9.69
C ARG A 44 -3.32 0.10 -9.31
N LEU A 45 -2.13 -0.23 -9.78
CA LEU A 45 -0.99 0.68 -9.79
C LEU A 45 -1.09 1.56 -11.04
N GLN A 46 -1.20 2.86 -10.84
CA GLN A 46 -1.15 3.86 -11.91
C GLN A 46 0.12 4.68 -11.78
N ASP A 47 0.78 4.96 -12.90
CA ASP A 47 2.00 5.79 -12.98
C ASP A 47 3.12 5.34 -12.01
N LYS A 48 3.18 4.03 -11.76
CA LYS A 48 3.96 3.40 -10.67
C LYS A 48 5.47 3.69 -10.66
N ASN A 49 6.03 4.09 -11.80
CA ASN A 49 7.46 4.34 -11.96
C ASN A 49 7.82 5.83 -11.83
N SER A 50 6.92 6.66 -11.31
CA SER A 50 7.10 8.10 -11.18
C SER A 50 6.59 8.62 -9.84
N ASP A 51 6.88 9.88 -9.52
CA ASP A 51 6.37 10.57 -8.33
C ASP A 51 4.85 10.85 -8.41
N ASP A 52 4.25 10.70 -9.59
CA ASP A 52 2.81 10.78 -9.79
C ASP A 52 2.09 9.46 -9.48
N SER A 53 2.77 8.48 -8.88
CA SER A 53 2.19 7.17 -8.62
C SER A 53 0.93 7.24 -7.75
N VAL A 54 -0.07 6.43 -8.13
CA VAL A 54 -1.32 6.26 -7.40
C VAL A 54 -1.68 4.79 -7.32
N VAL A 55 -2.08 4.34 -6.13
CA VAL A 55 -2.79 3.06 -5.96
C VAL A 55 -4.28 3.32 -5.88
N ILE A 56 -5.03 2.81 -6.84
CA ILE A 56 -6.50 2.90 -6.86
C ILE A 56 -7.06 1.60 -6.31
N CYS A 57 -7.61 1.65 -5.10
CA CYS A 57 -8.30 0.54 -4.47
C CYS A 57 -9.80 0.62 -4.77
N ARG A 58 -10.43 -0.52 -5.06
CA ARG A 58 -11.84 -0.63 -5.41
C ARG A 58 -12.54 -1.58 -4.45
N TYR A 59 -13.79 -1.25 -4.16
CA TYR A 59 -14.61 -1.93 -3.18
C TYR A 59 -16.05 -2.00 -3.67
N ASP A 60 -16.72 -3.08 -3.31
CA ASP A 60 -18.16 -3.25 -3.49
C ASP A 60 -18.85 -3.07 -2.13
N GLY A 61 -19.86 -2.21 -2.07
CA GLY A 61 -20.79 -2.09 -0.95
C GLY A 61 -22.04 -2.94 -1.18
N LYS A 62 -23.04 -2.76 -0.32
CA LYS A 62 -24.40 -3.29 -0.52
C LYS A 62 -25.04 -2.67 -1.76
N ASP A 63 -26.02 -3.41 -2.31
CA ASP A 63 -26.72 -3.06 -3.54
C ASP A 63 -25.72 -2.79 -4.69
N ASP A 64 -25.99 -1.80 -5.55
CA ASP A 64 -25.13 -1.43 -6.68
C ASP A 64 -24.09 -0.36 -6.29
N LEU A 65 -23.71 -0.26 -5.01
CA LEU A 65 -22.76 0.74 -4.54
C LEU A 65 -21.31 0.30 -4.78
N GLY A 66 -20.58 1.09 -5.58
CA GLY A 66 -19.14 0.95 -5.76
C GLY A 66 -18.39 2.09 -5.08
N VAL A 67 -17.28 1.76 -4.39
CA VAL A 67 -16.39 2.76 -3.78
C VAL A 67 -14.98 2.60 -4.33
N SER A 68 -14.26 3.72 -4.46
CA SER A 68 -12.85 3.73 -4.81
C SER A 68 -12.08 4.71 -3.93
N SER A 69 -10.88 4.33 -3.53
CA SER A 69 -9.93 5.20 -2.84
C SER A 69 -8.63 5.29 -3.62
N GLY A 70 -8.10 6.49 -3.79
CA GLY A 70 -6.79 6.72 -4.39
C GLY A 70 -5.74 7.03 -3.32
N TYR A 71 -4.64 6.29 -3.33
CA TYR A 71 -3.48 6.53 -2.48
C TYR A 71 -2.34 7.09 -3.33
N ARG A 72 -2.05 8.39 -3.19
CA ARG A 72 -0.95 9.05 -3.90
C ARG A 72 0.32 8.95 -3.05
N ASN A 73 1.35 8.31 -3.57
CA ASN A 73 2.55 8.02 -2.80
C ASN A 73 3.63 9.11 -2.94
N GLY A 74 3.61 9.89 -4.02
CA GLY A 74 4.62 10.94 -4.25
C GLY A 74 6.01 10.40 -4.64
N THR A 75 6.14 9.09 -4.80
CA THR A 75 7.36 8.36 -5.17
C THR A 75 6.99 7.13 -6.00
N PRO A 76 7.90 6.54 -6.78
CA PRO A 76 7.64 5.28 -7.46
C PRO A 76 7.26 4.18 -6.47
N ILE A 77 6.38 3.27 -6.88
CA ILE A 77 5.86 2.16 -6.07
C ILE A 77 6.10 0.82 -6.76
N LYS A 78 6.19 -0.24 -5.96
CA LYS A 78 6.27 -1.62 -6.44
C LYS A 78 5.22 -2.51 -5.78
N ALA A 79 4.67 -3.41 -6.58
CA ALA A 79 3.83 -4.51 -6.14
C ALA A 79 4.63 -5.47 -5.24
N THR A 80 4.06 -5.86 -4.09
CA THR A 80 4.67 -6.83 -3.17
C THR A 80 3.72 -7.96 -2.78
N GLY A 81 2.41 -7.76 -2.92
CA GLY A 81 1.40 -8.79 -2.69
C GLY A 81 1.34 -9.85 -3.80
N THR A 82 0.65 -10.96 -3.53
CA THR A 82 0.53 -12.11 -4.43
C THR A 82 -0.52 -11.96 -5.53
N GLY A 83 -1.42 -10.97 -5.42
CA GLY A 83 -2.53 -10.78 -6.34
C GLY A 83 -2.20 -9.93 -7.58
N TRP A 84 -0.98 -9.38 -7.68
CA TRP A 84 -0.50 -8.55 -8.80
C TRP A 84 -0.14 -9.39 -10.03
N VAL A 85 -1.09 -10.19 -10.50
CA VAL A 85 -0.92 -11.08 -11.64
C VAL A 85 -2.12 -11.00 -12.59
N ASP A 86 -1.87 -11.16 -13.88
CA ASP A 86 -2.92 -11.27 -14.89
C ASP A 86 -3.64 -12.63 -14.79
N ARG A 87 -4.67 -12.81 -15.62
CA ARG A 87 -5.44 -14.07 -15.70
C ARG A 87 -4.62 -15.32 -16.07
N ASN A 88 -3.39 -15.13 -16.56
CA ASN A 88 -2.47 -16.21 -16.94
C ASN A 88 -1.35 -16.40 -15.90
N GLY A 89 -1.33 -15.61 -14.81
CA GLY A 89 -0.31 -15.65 -13.77
C GLY A 89 0.94 -14.82 -14.04
N ASN A 90 0.96 -13.96 -15.06
CA ASN A 90 2.08 -13.07 -15.33
C ASN A 90 1.99 -11.80 -14.46
N PRO A 91 3.12 -11.15 -14.11
CA PRO A 91 3.09 -9.88 -13.38
C PRO A 91 2.18 -8.83 -14.04
N SER A 92 1.37 -8.15 -13.23
CA SER A 92 0.38 -7.18 -13.69
C SER A 92 0.34 -5.96 -12.78
N ASP A 93 -0.08 -4.83 -13.33
CA ASP A 93 -0.38 -3.59 -12.59
C ASP A 93 -1.81 -3.55 -12.05
N ASP A 94 -2.60 -4.58 -12.36
CA ASP A 94 -3.90 -4.85 -11.79
C ASP A 94 -3.79 -6.01 -10.79
N CYS A 95 -4.32 -5.80 -9.59
CA CYS A 95 -4.45 -6.82 -8.57
C CYS A 95 -5.92 -7.15 -8.32
N ALA A 96 -6.22 -8.44 -8.14
CA ALA A 96 -7.52 -8.92 -7.73
C ALA A 96 -7.41 -9.74 -6.44
N ALA A 97 -8.36 -9.56 -5.53
CA ALA A 97 -8.52 -10.39 -4.34
C ALA A 97 -9.97 -10.87 -4.24
N ALA A 98 -10.24 -12.03 -4.83
CA ALA A 98 -11.59 -12.61 -4.88
C ALA A 98 -12.19 -12.94 -3.51
N ASP A 99 -11.36 -13.03 -2.47
CA ASP A 99 -11.75 -13.27 -1.07
C ASP A 99 -11.76 -11.99 -0.22
N GLY A 100 -11.61 -10.82 -0.83
CA GLY A 100 -11.60 -9.54 -0.13
C GLY A 100 -10.33 -9.23 0.65
N ASP A 101 -9.29 -10.07 0.56
CA ASP A 101 -8.04 -9.84 1.30
C ASP A 101 -7.15 -8.80 0.59
N ALA A 102 -7.25 -7.54 1.06
CA ALA A 102 -6.43 -6.43 0.59
C ALA A 102 -4.92 -6.66 0.72
N LYS A 103 -4.45 -7.57 1.59
CA LYS A 103 -3.02 -7.90 1.74
C LYS A 103 -2.46 -8.56 0.50
N LYS A 104 -3.28 -9.23 -0.31
CA LYS A 104 -2.85 -9.77 -1.60
C LYS A 104 -2.47 -8.67 -2.59
N CYS A 105 -2.96 -7.45 -2.38
CA CYS A 105 -2.64 -6.27 -3.17
C CYS A 105 -1.70 -5.32 -2.42
N SER A 106 -0.84 -5.83 -1.54
CA SER A 106 0.17 -5.01 -0.85
C SER A 106 1.13 -4.36 -1.85
N PHE A 107 1.59 -3.16 -1.53
CA PHE A 107 2.55 -2.38 -2.31
C PHE A 107 3.51 -1.63 -1.38
N GLU A 108 4.66 -1.23 -1.88
CA GLU A 108 5.58 -0.38 -1.12
C GLU A 108 6.29 0.62 -2.01
N GLU A 109 6.89 1.64 -1.39
CA GLU A 109 7.73 2.58 -2.10
C GLU A 109 8.93 1.86 -2.72
N LYS A 110 9.22 2.18 -3.98
CA LYS A 110 10.42 1.73 -4.64
C LYS A 110 11.54 2.68 -4.25
N LYS A 111 12.33 2.28 -3.24
CA LYS A 111 13.59 2.96 -2.91
C LYS A 111 14.52 2.88 -4.12
N GLU A 112 15.02 4.03 -4.56
CA GLU A 112 16.06 4.15 -5.59
C GLU A 112 17.42 3.65 -5.07
#